data_AF-A0A1G2HKP3-F1
#
_entry.id   AF-A0A1G2HKP3-F1
#
_cell.length_a   1.000
_cell.length_b   1.000
_cell.length_c   1.000
_cell.angle_alpha   90.00
_cell.angle_beta   90.00
_cell.angle_gamma   90.00
#
_symmetry.space_group_name_H-M   'P 1'
#
loop_
_entity.id
_entity.type
_entity.pdbx_description
1 polymer ?
#
loop_
_entity_poly.entity_id
_entity_poly.type
_entity_poly.pdbx_seq_one_letter_code
_entity_poly.pdbx_strand_id
1 'polypeptide(L)' 'IFLMNEGAELDTITDTKEFDISKKIAEYKKLKGTIFACGTCMELRGKSKSKVCPISTMKDLLKMVEDSDKILVFG' A
#
# COMPACT_ATOMS: atom_id res chain seq x y z
N ILE A 1 -3.94 2.56 -4.98
CA ILE A 1 -3.79 1.22 -4.36
C ILE A 1 -3.93 1.35 -2.86
N PHE A 2 -4.69 0.48 -2.22
CA PHE A 2 -4.79 0.40 -0.77
C PHE A 2 -4.26 -0.95 -0.28
N LEU A 3 -3.27 -0.94 0.59
CA LEU A 3 -2.60 -2.11 1.12
C LEU A 3 -3.13 -2.43 2.52
N MET A 4 -3.55 -3.67 2.70
CA MET A 4 -4.12 -4.18 3.94
C MET A 4 -3.56 -5.58 4.24
N ASN A 5 -3.74 -6.05 5.46
CA ASN A 5 -3.17 -7.28 5.99
C ASN A 5 -1.63 -7.38 5.76
N GLU A 6 -1.08 -8.49 5.26
CA GLU A 6 0.36 -8.62 4.98
C GLU A 6 0.84 -7.60 3.95
N GLY A 7 -0.01 -7.17 3.02
CA GLY A 7 0.33 -6.18 2.00
C GLY A 7 0.73 -4.83 2.60
N ALA A 8 0.28 -4.49 3.81
CA ALA A 8 0.66 -3.26 4.50
C ALA A 8 2.15 -3.21 4.86
N GLU A 9 2.84 -4.36 4.86
CA GLU A 9 4.25 -4.49 5.23
C GLU A 9 5.21 -4.39 4.03
N LEU A 10 4.76 -3.78 2.93
CA LEU A 10 5.53 -3.60 1.68
C LEU A 10 6.97 -3.12 1.93
N ASP A 11 7.15 -2.18 2.87
CA ASP A 11 8.46 -1.61 3.24
C ASP A 11 9.45 -2.61 3.84
N THR A 12 8.96 -3.77 4.27
CA THR A 12 9.79 -4.84 4.85
C THR A 12 10.15 -5.93 3.86
N ILE A 13 9.58 -5.88 2.66
CA ILE A 13 9.86 -6.84 1.60
C ILE A 13 11.13 -6.39 0.87
N THR A 14 12.16 -7.23 0.90
CA THR A 14 13.41 -7.00 0.18
C THR A 14 13.28 -7.37 -1.29
N ASP A 15 13.91 -6.57 -2.15
CA ASP A 15 14.01 -6.88 -3.58
C ASP A 15 14.75 -8.19 -3.84
N THR A 16 14.38 -8.87 -4.91
CA THR A 16 14.97 -10.13 -5.35
C THR A 16 15.63 -9.97 -6.71
N LYS A 17 16.41 -10.97 -7.16
CA LYS A 17 16.99 -10.98 -8.52
C LYS A 17 15.93 -11.00 -9.62
N GLU A 18 14.81 -11.67 -9.37
CA GLU A 18 13.72 -11.86 -10.34
C GLU A 18 12.74 -10.68 -10.33
N PHE A 19 12.62 -9.97 -9.21
CA PHE A 19 11.64 -8.91 -9.05
C PHE A 19 12.11 -7.81 -8.10
N ASP A 20 12.20 -6.59 -8.65
CA ASP A 20 12.57 -5.35 -7.96
C ASP A 20 11.29 -4.54 -7.65
N ILE A 21 10.80 -4.72 -6.44
CA ILE A 21 9.58 -4.10 -5.91
C ILE A 21 9.83 -2.60 -5.75
N SER A 22 10.99 -2.21 -5.21
CA SER A 22 11.37 -0.82 -4.99
C SER A 22 11.30 0.00 -6.27
N LYS A 23 11.83 -0.53 -7.37
CA LYS A 23 11.77 0.10 -8.70
C LYS A 23 10.35 0.22 -9.20
N LYS A 24 9.51 -0.81 -9.02
CA LYS A 24 8.10 -0.79 -9.44
C LYS A 24 7.29 0.24 -8.66
N ILE A 25 7.54 0.38 -7.36
CA ILE A 25 6.94 1.44 -6.54
C ILE A 25 7.37 2.82 -7.05
N ALA A 26 8.65 3.01 -7.36
CA ALA A 26 9.16 4.27 -7.88
C ALA A 26 8.54 4.62 -9.26
N GLU A 27 8.43 3.64 -10.17
CA GLU A 27 7.74 3.79 -11.46
C GLU A 27 6.26 4.17 -11.26
N TYR A 28 5.55 3.48 -10.36
CA TYR A 28 4.15 3.76 -10.07
C TYR A 28 3.93 5.19 -9.55
N LYS A 29 4.80 5.65 -8.64
CA LYS A 29 4.76 7.03 -8.14
C LYS A 29 5.08 8.07 -9.22
N LYS A 30 6.01 7.79 -10.13
CA LYS A 30 6.30 8.67 -11.28
C LYS A 30 5.09 8.83 -12.20
N LEU A 31 4.27 7.79 -12.31
CA LEU A 31 2.98 7.82 -13.03
C LEU A 31 1.85 8.46 -12.21
N LYS A 32 2.16 9.16 -11.12
CA LYS A 32 1.20 9.82 -10.20
C LYS A 32 0.25 8.82 -9.50
N GLY A 33 0.62 7.55 -9.44
CA GLY A 33 -0.11 6.55 -8.67
C GLY A 33 0.12 6.71 -7.18
N THR A 34 -0.95 6.56 -6.38
CA THR A 34 -0.89 6.64 -4.92
C THR A 34 -1.06 5.27 -4.28
N ILE A 35 -0.20 4.96 -3.32
CA ILE A 35 -0.22 3.73 -2.53
C ILE A 35 -0.45 4.12 -1.08
N PHE A 36 -1.45 3.53 -0.45
CA PHE A 36 -1.79 3.75 0.95
C PHE A 36 -1.60 2.46 1.74
N ALA A 37 -1.14 2.57 2.98
CA ALA A 37 -1.05 1.44 3.91
C ALA A 37 -2.08 1.59 5.03
N CYS A 38 -2.79 0.51 5.36
CA CYS A 38 -3.75 0.50 6.46
C CYS A 38 -3.04 0.71 7.80
N GLY A 39 -3.36 1.81 8.50
CA GLY A 39 -2.72 2.18 9.77
C GLY A 39 -2.92 1.13 10.85
N THR A 40 -4.15 0.62 11.02
CA THR A 40 -4.45 -0.40 12.03
C THR A 40 -3.70 -1.69 11.78
N CYS A 41 -3.52 -2.12 10.52
CA CYS A 41 -2.70 -3.31 10.21
C CYS A 41 -1.25 -3.13 10.65
N MET A 42 -0.70 -1.93 10.46
CA MET A 42 0.66 -1.59 10.84
C MET A 42 0.82 -1.50 12.38
N GLU A 43 -0.13 -0.87 13.07
CA GLU A 43 -0.17 -0.79 14.54
C GLU A 43 -0.22 -2.17 15.19
N LEU A 44 -1.09 -3.05 14.71
CA LEU A 44 -1.22 -4.42 15.24
C LEU A 44 0.08 -5.22 15.12
N ARG A 45 0.93 -4.88 14.15
CA ARG A 45 2.24 -5.52 13.92
C ARG A 45 3.40 -4.74 14.54
N GLY A 46 3.11 -3.74 15.38
CA GLY A 46 4.13 -2.93 16.07
C GLY A 46 4.92 -1.98 15.14
N LYS A 47 4.40 -1.71 13.93
CA LYS A 47 5.02 -0.83 12.94
C LYS A 47 4.27 0.50 12.94
N SER A 48 4.84 1.53 13.58
CA SER A 48 4.12 2.81 13.75
C SER A 48 4.14 3.72 12.51
N LYS A 49 5.08 3.51 11.58
CA LYS A 49 5.23 4.33 10.37
C LYS A 49 5.73 3.51 9.18
N SER A 50 5.12 3.71 8.01
CA SER A 50 5.69 3.30 6.73
C SER A 50 6.63 4.40 6.23
N LYS A 51 7.82 4.01 5.76
CA LYS A 51 8.79 4.90 5.09
C LYS A 51 8.45 5.08 3.61
N VAL A 52 7.71 4.15 3.01
CA VAL A 52 7.45 4.14 1.56
C VAL A 52 6.04 4.65 1.23
N CYS A 53 5.05 4.48 2.11
CA CYS A 53 3.65 4.82 1.85
C CYS A 53 3.05 5.72 2.95
N PRO A 54 2.18 6.67 2.61
CA PRO A 54 1.32 7.31 3.61
C PRO A 54 0.41 6.28 4.29
N ILE A 55 0.25 6.43 5.62
CA ILE A 55 -0.75 5.69 6.39
C ILE A 55 -2.14 6.25 6.09
N SER A 56 -3.12 5.36 5.99
CA SER A 56 -4.51 5.68 5.70
C SER A 56 -5.47 4.86 6.56
N THR A 57 -6.74 5.26 6.56
CA THR A 57 -7.81 4.69 7.40
C THR A 57 -8.81 3.90 6.57
N MET A 58 -9.64 3.09 7.25
CA MET A 58 -10.76 2.41 6.59
C MET A 58 -11.78 3.38 5.97
N LYS A 59 -11.90 4.61 6.47
CA LYS A 59 -12.76 5.64 5.87
C LYS A 59 -12.23 6.09 4.51
N ASP A 60 -10.91 6.22 4.38
CA ASP A 60 -10.28 6.57 3.11
C ASP A 60 -10.41 5.45 2.08
N LEU A 61 -10.33 4.19 2.52
CA LEU A 61 -10.62 3.04 1.65
C LEU A 61 -12.07 3.06 1.16
N LEU A 62 -13.04 3.27 2.07
CA LEU A 62 -14.45 3.35 1.68
C LEU A 62 -14.67 4.44 0.64
N LYS A 63 -14.10 5.63 0.85
CA LYS A 63 -14.15 6.72 -0.11
C LYS A 63 -13.52 6.34 -1.46
N MET A 64 -12.36 5.68 -1.45
CA MET A 64 -11.73 5.19 -2.68
C MET A 64 -12.64 4.22 -3.44
N VAL A 65 -13.37 3.36 -2.72
CA VAL A 65 -14.33 2.43 -3.31
C VAL A 65 -15.52 3.16 -3.91
N GLU A 66 -16.09 4.12 -3.20
CA GLU A 66 -17.23 4.94 -3.65
C GLU A 66 -16.88 5.79 -4.89
N ASP A 67 -15.68 6.35 -4.92
CA ASP A 67 -15.20 7.23 -5.99
C ASP A 67 -14.73 6.45 -7.26
N SER A 68 -14.64 5.12 -7.21
CA SER A 68 -14.09 4.31 -8.31
C SER A 68 -15.17 3.60 -9.11
N ASP A 69 -15.07 3.64 -10.44
CA ASP A 69 -15.97 2.88 -11.33
C ASP A 69 -15.81 1.35 -11.20
N LYS A 70 -14.60 0.90 -10.86
CA LYS A 70 -14.24 -0.52 -10.76
C LYS A 70 -13.20 -0.73 -9.66
N ILE A 71 -13.35 -1.86 -8.96
CA ILE A 71 -12.43 -2.29 -7.91
C ILE A 71 -11.87 -3.66 -8.25
N LEU A 72 -10.54 -3.81 -8.09
CA LEU A 72 -9.83 -5.07 -8.19
C LEU A 72 -9.23 -5.38 -6.82
N VAL A 73 -9.49 -6.59 -6.33
CA VAL A 73 -8.97 -7.08 -5.04
C VAL A 73 -8.04 -8.26 -5.33
N PHE A 74 -6.86 -8.21 -4.73
CA PHE A 74 -5.86 -9.27 -4.78
C PHE A 74 -5.60 -9.73 -3.34
N GLY A 75 -5.58 -11.04 -3.11
CA GLY A 75 -5.40 -11.67 -1.80
C GLY A 75 -4.56 -12.92 -1.90
#